data_AF-A0A0F9INB9-F1
#
_entry.id   AF-A0A0F9INB9-F1
#
_cell.length_a   1.000
_cell.length_b   1.000
_cell.length_c   1.000
_cell.angle_alpha   90.00
_cell.angle_beta   90.00
_cell.angle_gamma   90.00
#
_symmetry.space_group_name_H-M   'P 1'
#
loop_
_entity.id
_entity.type
_entity.pdbx_description
1 polymer ?
#
loop_
_entity_poly.entity_id
_entity_poly.type
_entity_poly.pdbx_seq_one_letter_code
_entity_poly.pdbx_strand_id
1 'polypeptide(L)'
;MIPEAIDLDQILCIKEKRGVQGDNTISYKGRQYQILPTETRFGFAKAKLEVQKHLDGTIHIFYRGEELPYELIVLQEEKRYAPSQKEALLVGV
;
A
#
# COMPACT_ATOMS: atom_id res chain seq x y z
N MET A 1 -32.66 -8.00 -15.01
CA MET A 1 -31.51 -8.01 -15.93
C MET A 1 -30.55 -6.93 -15.46
N ILE A 2 -29.37 -7.30 -14.99
CA ILE A 2 -28.30 -6.32 -14.71
C ILE A 2 -27.68 -6.00 -16.08
N PRO A 3 -27.55 -4.73 -16.49
CA PRO A 3 -26.94 -4.38 -17.77
C PRO A 3 -25.51 -4.94 -17.87
N GLU A 4 -25.16 -5.51 -19.02
CA GLU A 4 -23.85 -6.15 -19.29
C GLU A 4 -22.65 -5.21 -19.11
N ALA A 5 -22.87 -3.89 -19.07
CA ALA A 5 -21.83 -2.87 -18.92
C ALA A 5 -21.70 -2.32 -17.47
N ILE A 6 -22.30 -2.98 -16.47
CA ILE A 6 -22.12 -2.58 -15.07
C ILE A 6 -20.96 -3.35 -14.45
N ASP A 7 -19.88 -2.62 -14.13
CA ASP A 7 -18.84 -3.11 -13.22
C ASP A 7 -19.40 -3.11 -11.78
N LEU A 8 -19.95 -4.26 -11.38
CA LEU A 8 -20.52 -4.44 -10.06
C LEU A 8 -19.48 -4.36 -8.96
N ASP A 9 -18.23 -4.72 -9.24
CA ASP A 9 -17.17 -4.71 -8.24
C ASP A 9 -16.81 -3.26 -7.87
N GLN A 10 -16.78 -2.34 -8.84
CA GLN A 10 -16.58 -0.91 -8.58
C GLN A 10 -17.77 -0.25 -7.86
N ILE A 11 -18.99 -0.79 -8.01
CA ILE A 11 -20.20 -0.28 -7.36
C ILE A 11 -20.33 -0.81 -5.93
N LEU A 12 -20.07 -2.09 -5.72
CA LEU A 12 -20.28 -2.81 -4.46
C LEU A 12 -19.00 -2.93 -3.61
N CYS A 13 -18.03 -2.02 -3.80
CA CYS A 13 -16.81 -1.97 -3.00
C CYS A 13 -16.90 -1.00 -1.81
N ILE A 14 -16.02 -1.21 -0.83
CA ILE A 14 -15.81 -0.26 0.28
C ILE A 14 -14.84 0.81 -0.19
N LYS A 15 -15.25 2.09 -0.12
CA LYS A 15 -14.43 3.25 -0.53
C LYS A 15 -13.97 4.05 0.68
N GLU A 16 -12.65 4.22 0.83
CA GLU A 16 -12.06 4.97 1.95
C GLU A 16 -11.01 5.98 1.44
N LYS A 17 -11.01 7.21 1.97
CA LYS A 17 -9.99 8.21 1.61
C LYS A 17 -8.72 8.01 2.42
N ARG A 18 -7.55 8.10 1.76
CA ARG A 18 -6.22 8.04 2.40
C ARG A 18 -5.33 9.18 1.91
N GLY A 19 -4.59 9.77 2.84
CA GLY A 19 -3.56 10.76 2.52
C GLY A 19 -2.23 10.07 2.24
N VAL A 20 -1.55 10.48 1.17
CA VAL A 20 -0.22 9.98 0.84
C VAL A 20 0.82 10.68 1.69
N GLN A 21 1.72 9.89 2.28
CA GLN A 21 2.85 10.36 3.06
C GLN A 21 3.95 10.96 2.17
N GLY A 22 4.99 11.55 2.78
CA GLY A 22 6.08 12.21 2.05
C GLY A 22 6.90 11.26 1.17
N ASP A 23 6.94 9.98 1.52
CA ASP A 23 7.63 8.88 0.83
C ASP A 23 6.74 8.21 -0.24
N ASN A 24 5.60 8.81 -0.61
CA ASN A 24 4.61 8.25 -1.52
C ASN A 24 3.92 6.98 -1.01
N THR A 25 3.88 6.73 0.30
CA THR A 25 3.14 5.58 0.86
C THR A 25 1.75 5.95 1.37
N ILE A 26 0.85 4.96 1.44
CA ILE A 26 -0.37 5.03 2.25
C ILE A 26 -0.43 3.85 3.23
N SER A 27 -1.02 4.08 4.40
CA SER A 27 -1.38 3.00 5.33
C SER A 27 -2.85 2.63 5.17
N TYR A 28 -3.16 1.35 4.99
CA TYR A 28 -4.51 0.81 4.89
C TYR A 28 -4.61 -0.57 5.54
N LYS A 29 -5.52 -0.71 6.52
CA LYS A 29 -5.78 -1.97 7.28
C LYS A 29 -4.51 -2.68 7.78
N GLY A 30 -3.59 -1.93 8.37
CA GLY A 30 -2.34 -2.47 8.94
C GLY A 30 -1.27 -2.82 7.92
N ARG A 31 -1.47 -2.48 6.64
CA ARG A 31 -0.49 -2.64 5.56
C ARG A 31 -0.07 -1.28 5.02
N GLN A 32 1.13 -1.22 4.47
CA GLN A 32 1.65 -0.05 3.77
C GLN A 32 1.73 -0.34 2.28
N TYR A 33 1.32 0.64 1.47
CA TYR A 33 1.32 0.54 0.01
C TYR A 33 2.15 1.69 -0.53
N GLN A 34 3.18 1.36 -1.31
CA GLN A 34 3.98 2.32 -2.06
C GLN A 34 3.21 2.70 -3.33
N ILE A 35 2.89 3.97 -3.50
CA ILE A 35 2.30 4.46 -4.73
C ILE A 35 3.42 4.69 -5.74
N LEU A 36 3.28 4.08 -6.91
CA LEU A 36 4.27 4.16 -7.97
C LEU A 36 4.02 5.40 -8.86
N PRO A 37 5.08 5.93 -9.51
CA PRO A 37 4.93 6.93 -10.55
C PRO A 37 4.02 6.47 -11.69
N THR A 38 3.32 7.41 -12.31
CA THR A 38 2.66 7.22 -13.61
C THR A 38 3.44 7.96 -14.69
N GLU A 39 3.09 7.74 -15.96
CA GLU A 39 3.68 8.49 -17.08
C GLU A 39 3.48 10.01 -16.94
N THR A 40 2.38 10.43 -16.33
CA THR A 40 2.00 11.83 -16.19
C THR A 40 2.45 12.47 -14.88
N ARG A 41 2.83 11.67 -13.87
CA ARG A 41 3.12 12.17 -12.53
C ARG A 41 4.11 11.29 -11.77
N PHE A 42 5.22 11.91 -11.38
CA PHE A 42 6.31 11.23 -10.66
C PHE A 42 6.01 10.94 -9.18
N GLY A 43 5.13 11.71 -8.53
CA GLY A 43 4.88 11.56 -7.09
C GLY A 43 3.53 12.08 -6.64
N PHE A 44 3.02 11.45 -5.60
CA PHE A 44 1.68 11.65 -5.03
C PHE A 44 1.73 12.17 -3.60
N ALA A 45 2.88 12.57 -3.06
CA ALA A 45 3.01 13.11 -1.71
C ALA A 45 1.93 14.17 -1.40
N LYS A 46 1.28 14.02 -0.23
CA LYS A 46 0.15 14.85 0.25
C LYS A 46 -1.14 14.76 -0.58
N ALA A 47 -1.19 13.96 -1.64
CA ALA A 47 -2.43 13.71 -2.37
C ALA A 47 -3.44 12.97 -1.48
N LYS A 48 -4.73 13.14 -1.78
CA LYS A 48 -5.81 12.34 -1.21
C LYS A 48 -6.22 11.30 -2.24
N LEU A 49 -6.05 10.04 -1.91
CA LEU A 49 -6.41 8.89 -2.72
C LEU A 49 -7.71 8.28 -2.22
N GLU A 50 -8.39 7.56 -3.09
CA GLU A 50 -9.49 6.66 -2.74
C GLU A 50 -8.97 5.23 -2.81
N VAL A 51 -9.09 4.49 -1.71
CA VAL A 51 -8.83 3.06 -1.66
C VAL A 51 -10.17 2.35 -1.77
N GLN A 52 -10.30 1.50 -2.78
CA GLN A 52 -11.45 0.65 -3.00
C GLN A 52 -11.07 -0.79 -2.62
N LYS A 53 -11.83 -1.38 -1.69
CA LYS A 53 -11.74 -2.81 -1.37
C LYS A 53 -12.94 -3.51 -1.99
N HIS A 54 -12.68 -4.33 -2.99
CA HIS A 54 -13.70 -5.13 -3.66
C HIS A 54 -14.14 -6.31 -2.76
N LEU A 55 -15.25 -6.96 -3.13
CA LEU A 55 -15.86 -8.03 -2.33
C LEU A 55 -14.98 -9.29 -2.25
N ASP A 56 -14.21 -9.56 -3.30
CA ASP A 56 -13.18 -10.61 -3.34
C ASP A 56 -11.95 -10.29 -2.46
N GLY A 57 -11.86 -9.05 -1.98
CA GLY A 57 -10.79 -8.57 -1.12
C GLY A 57 -9.63 -7.91 -1.84
N THR A 58 -9.66 -7.76 -3.17
CA THR A 58 -8.64 -6.98 -3.89
C THR A 58 -8.69 -5.52 -3.49
N ILE A 59 -7.54 -4.87 -3.64
CA ILE A 59 -7.35 -3.46 -3.33
C ILE A 59 -7.06 -2.73 -4.63
N HIS A 60 -7.80 -1.66 -4.87
CA HIS A 60 -7.63 -0.75 -5.99
C HIS A 60 -7.45 0.66 -5.43
N ILE A 61 -6.52 1.44 -5.97
CA ILE A 61 -6.16 2.76 -5.44
C ILE A 61 -6.33 3.79 -6.54
N PHE A 62 -7.13 4.82 -6.28
CA PHE A 62 -7.49 5.83 -7.26
C PHE A 62 -7.05 7.23 -6.85
N TYR A 63 -6.65 8.02 -7.85
CA TYR A 63 -6.48 9.46 -7.74
C TYR A 63 -7.30 10.15 -8.81
N ARG A 64 -8.28 10.97 -8.41
CA ARG A 64 -9.14 11.73 -9.33
C ARG A 64 -9.81 10.88 -10.41
N GLY A 65 -10.14 9.63 -10.08
CA GLY A 65 -10.81 8.68 -10.99
C GLY A 65 -9.85 7.82 -11.81
N GLU A 66 -8.55 8.06 -11.76
CA GLU A 66 -7.54 7.21 -12.40
C GLU A 66 -6.99 6.19 -11.39
N GLU A 67 -6.94 4.92 -11.80
CA GLU A 67 -6.31 3.87 -11.01
C GLU A 67 -4.79 4.03 -11.04
N LEU A 68 -4.16 3.91 -9.87
CA LEU A 68 -2.74 4.07 -9.69
C LEU A 68 -2.05 2.72 -9.49
N PRO A 69 -0.87 2.52 -10.11
CA PRO A 69 -0.02 1.38 -9.78
C PRO A 69 0.52 1.51 -8.35
N TYR A 70 0.60 0.38 -7.66
CA TYR A 70 1.12 0.33 -6.29
C TYR A 70 1.85 -0.98 -6.01
N GLU A 71 2.73 -0.96 -4.99
CA GLU A 71 3.36 -2.14 -4.42
C GLU A 71 3.03 -2.27 -2.94
N LEU A 72 2.76 -3.50 -2.49
CA LEU A 72 2.61 -3.79 -1.07
C LEU A 72 3.98 -3.83 -0.41
N ILE A 73 4.20 -2.96 0.59
CA ILE A 73 5.40 -3.01 1.42
C ILE A 73 5.22 -4.13 2.43
N VAL A 74 5.92 -5.24 2.21
CA VAL A 74 6.06 -6.31 3.20
C VAL A 74 7.20 -5.91 4.12
N LEU A 75 6.88 -5.48 5.34
CA LEU A 75 7.89 -5.33 6.39
C LEU A 75 8.50 -6.71 6.62
N GLN A 76 9.72 -6.93 6.12
CA GLN A 76 10.51 -8.07 6.57
C GLN A 76 10.69 -7.87 8.08
N GLU A 77 10.22 -8.83 8.89
CA GLU A 77 10.57 -8.86 10.31
C GLU A 77 12.10 -8.74 10.37
N GLU A 78 12.58 -7.64 10.96
CA GLU A 78 14.01 -7.43 11.16
C GLU A 78 14.57 -8.71 11.77
N LYS A 79 15.49 -9.36 11.06
CA LYS A 79 16.26 -10.48 11.59
C LYS A 79 16.76 -10.04 12.96
N ARG A 80 16.15 -10.57 14.04
CA ARG A 80 16.60 -10.30 15.40
C ARG A 80 18.11 -10.49 15.39
N TYR A 81 18.83 -9.40 15.66
CA TYR A 81 20.28 -9.41 15.74
C TYR A 81 20.71 -10.63 16.57
N ALA A 82 21.35 -11.60 15.92
CA ALA A 82 22.03 -12.69 16.57
C ALA A 82 23.49 -12.22 16.69
N PRO A 83 24.01 -11.96 17.91
CA PRO A 83 25.39 -11.52 18.06
C PRO A 83 26.32 -12.55 17.43
N SER A 84 27.31 -12.07 16.70
CA SER A 84 28.34 -12.95 16.13
C SER A 84 29.14 -13.61 17.25
N GLN A 85 29.68 -14.82 17.02
CA GLN A 85 30.47 -15.53 18.03
C GLN A 85 31.70 -14.76 18.54
N LYS A 86 32.14 -13.73 17.81
CA LYS A 86 33.19 -12.80 18.26
C LYS A 86 32.72 -11.80 19.31
N GLU A 87 31.45 -11.37 19.26
CA GLU A 87 30.88 -10.39 20.19
C GLU A 87 30.50 -11.03 21.52
N ALA A 88 30.07 -12.30 21.53
CA ALA A 88 29.77 -13.05 22.75
C ALA A 88 31.00 -13.25 23.66
N LEU A 89 32.21 -13.29 23.07
CA LEU A 89 33.47 -13.47 23.82
C LEU A 89 33.95 -12.17 24.50
N LEU A 90 33.46 -11.00 24.05
CA LEU A 90 33.93 -9.69 24.50
C LEU A 90 33.11 -9.11 25.66
N VAL A 91 31.92 -9.65 25.93
CA VAL A 91 31.06 -9.29 27.08
C VAL A 91 31.41 -10.09 28.34
N GLY A 92 32.41 -10.98 28.26
CA GLY A 92 32.86 -11.85 29.35
C GLY A 92 34.27 -11.55 29.89
N VAL A 93 34.62 -10.27 30.09
CA VAL A 93 35.83 -9.86 30.84
C VAL A 93 35.48 -8.77 31.85
#